data_AF-A0A2T6BCH0-F1
#
_entry.id   AF-A0A2T6BCH0-F1
#
_cell.length_a   1.000
_cell.length_b   1.000
_cell.length_c   1.000
_cell.angle_alpha   90.00
_cell.angle_beta   90.00
_cell.angle_gamma   90.00
#
_symmetry.space_group_name_H-M   'P 1'
#
loop_
_entity.id
_entity.type
_entity.pdbx_description
1 polymer ?
#
loop_
_entity_poly.entity_id
_entity_poly.type
_entity_poly.pdbx_seq_one_letter_code
_entity_poly.pdbx_strand_id
1 'polypeptide(L)' 'MKREPKPLSQLKTRDEIVKRRMEAALGTLKHEGMTLRQREKELLEANLRGEISDEEFFRRACEIAKKS' A
#
# COMPACT_ATOMS: atom_id res chain seq x y z
N MET A 1 -8.29 -24.30 10.36
CA MET A 1 -6.85 -24.00 10.19
C MET A 1 -6.69 -22.70 9.44
N LYS A 2 -6.13 -21.65 10.06
CA LYS A 2 -5.76 -20.43 9.32
C LYS A 2 -4.47 -20.73 8.58
N ARG A 3 -4.46 -20.68 7.25
CA ARG A 3 -3.24 -20.86 6.45
C ARG A 3 -2.34 -19.65 6.68
N GLU A 4 -1.11 -19.88 7.14
CA GLU A 4 -0.15 -18.81 7.28
C GLU A 4 0.20 -18.24 5.89
N PRO A 5 0.26 -16.92 5.75
CA PRO A 5 0.51 -16.31 4.46
C PRO A 5 1.99 -16.52 4.06
N LYS A 6 2.26 -16.98 2.82
CA LYS A 6 3.63 -17.33 2.33
C LYS A 6 4.65 -16.20 2.43
N PRO A 7 5.87 -16.36 2.94
CA PRO A 7 6.85 -15.26 3.01
C PRO A 7 7.07 -14.54 1.66
N LEU A 8 7.43 -13.23 1.70
CA LEU A 8 7.65 -12.41 0.50
C LEU A 8 8.67 -13.03 -0.47
N SER A 9 9.67 -13.74 0.05
CA SER A 9 10.69 -14.47 -0.71
C SER A 9 10.14 -15.63 -1.55
N GLN A 10 8.90 -16.05 -1.32
CA GLN A 10 8.21 -17.13 -2.04
C GLN A 10 7.13 -16.62 -3.01
N LEU A 11 6.94 -15.29 -3.10
CA LEU A 11 6.04 -14.69 -4.08
C LEU A 11 6.75 -14.61 -5.43
N LYS A 12 6.05 -14.99 -6.49
CA LYS A 12 6.67 -15.18 -7.81
C LYS A 12 6.47 -13.97 -8.71
N THR A 13 5.44 -13.18 -8.45
CA THR A 13 5.09 -12.03 -9.28
C THR A 13 5.18 -10.72 -8.51
N ARG A 14 5.45 -9.64 -9.24
CA ARG A 14 5.44 -8.29 -8.69
C ARG A 14 4.07 -7.92 -8.13
N ASP A 15 3.00 -8.31 -8.80
CA ASP A 15 1.63 -8.06 -8.35
C ASP A 15 1.31 -8.76 -7.01
N GLU A 16 1.80 -9.99 -6.79
CA GLU A 16 1.66 -10.67 -5.50
C GLU A 16 2.41 -9.91 -4.38
N ILE A 17 3.61 -9.41 -4.68
CA ILE A 17 4.41 -8.62 -3.73
C ILE A 17 3.69 -7.31 -3.37
N VAL A 18 3.19 -6.59 -4.38
CA VAL A 18 2.44 -5.34 -4.21
C VAL A 18 1.19 -5.58 -3.39
N LYS A 19 0.38 -6.58 -3.76
CA LYS A 19 -0.84 -6.95 -3.03
C LYS A 19 -0.55 -7.23 -1.56
N ARG A 20 0.51 -7.99 -1.27
CA ARG A 20 0.84 -8.32 0.11
C ARG A 20 1.32 -7.13 0.92
N ARG A 21 2.14 -6.25 0.33
CA ARG A 21 2.56 -5.00 0.97
C ARG A 21 1.36 -4.09 1.24
N MET A 22 0.41 -4.03 0.30
CA MET A 22 -0.84 -3.31 0.45
C MET A 22 -1.69 -3.86 1.59
N GLU A 23 -1.89 -5.18 1.65
CA GLU A 23 -2.62 -5.85 2.73
C GLU A 23 -1.98 -5.60 4.10
N ALA A 24 -0.65 -5.64 4.18
CA ALA A 24 0.08 -5.35 5.42
C ALA A 24 -0.13 -3.90 5.87
N ALA A 25 0.04 -2.92 4.96
CA ALA A 25 -0.17 -1.50 5.27
C ALA A 25 -1.61 -1.22 5.73
N LEU A 26 -2.61 -1.76 5.01
CA LEU A 26 -4.01 -1.63 5.39
C LEU A 26 -4.32 -2.34 6.71
N GLY A 27 -3.68 -3.47 6.99
CA GLY A 27 -3.80 -4.21 8.24
C GLY A 27 -3.32 -3.37 9.44
N THR A 28 -2.17 -2.72 9.31
CA THR A 28 -1.63 -1.80 10.33
C THR A 28 -2.57 -0.63 10.57
N LEU A 29 -2.99 0.06 9.51
CA LEU A 29 -3.91 1.20 9.63
C LEU A 29 -5.24 0.80 10.28
N LYS A 30 -5.79 -0.37 9.92
CA LYS A 30 -7.01 -0.89 10.53
C LYS A 30 -6.83 -1.16 12.02
N HIS A 31 -5.67 -1.67 12.44
CA HIS A 31 -5.36 -1.86 13.86
C HIS A 31 -5.31 -0.54 14.63
N GLU A 32 -4.92 0.54 13.96
CA GLU A 32 -4.89 1.91 14.51
C GLU A 32 -6.24 2.65 14.37
N GLY A 33 -7.29 1.98 13.87
CA GLY A 33 -8.60 2.60 13.66
C GLY A 33 -8.66 3.55 12.45
N MET A 34 -7.67 3.48 11.57
CA MET A 34 -7.56 4.29 10.37
C MET A 34 -7.93 3.49 9.11
N THR A 35 -8.41 4.20 8.08
CA THR A 35 -8.68 3.62 6.76
C THR A 35 -8.27 4.57 5.66
N LEU A 36 -7.68 4.05 4.59
CA LEU A 36 -7.38 4.83 3.39
C LEU A 36 -8.64 5.00 2.52
N ARG A 37 -8.84 6.22 2.03
CA ARG A 37 -9.74 6.57 0.93
C ARG A 37 -9.24 5.94 -0.38
N GLN A 38 -10.12 5.83 -1.37
CA GLN A 38 -9.78 5.19 -2.65
C GLN A 38 -8.56 5.83 -3.34
N ARG A 39 -8.49 7.18 -3.37
CA ARG A 39 -7.37 7.91 -3.97
C ARG A 39 -6.03 7.67 -3.25
N GLU A 40 -6.07 7.48 -1.94
CA GLU A 40 -4.86 7.19 -1.14
C GLU A 40 -4.38 5.76 -1.41
N LYS A 41 -5.32 4.82 -1.61
CA LYS A 41 -4.99 3.45 -1.99
C LYS A 41 -4.32 3.38 -3.35
N GLU A 42 -4.87 4.08 -4.33
CA GLU A 42 -4.31 4.17 -5.69
C GLU A 42 -2.90 4.79 -5.67
N LEU A 43 -2.69 5.84 -4.87
CA LEU A 43 -1.38 6.46 -4.72
C LEU A 43 -0.34 5.50 -4.09
N LEU A 44 -0.73 4.78 -3.03
CA LEU A 44 0.12 3.78 -2.39
C LEU A 44 0.45 2.62 -3.35
N GLU A 45 -0.53 2.16 -4.11
CA GLU A 45 -0.32 1.11 -5.11
C GLU A 45 0.66 1.55 -6.21
N ALA A 46 0.52 2.76 -6.74
CA ALA A 46 1.43 3.31 -7.75
C ALA A 46 2.89 3.38 -7.25
N ASN A 47 3.11 3.78 -5.99
CA ASN A 47 4.44 3.76 -5.38
C ASN A 47 4.98 2.34 -5.21
N LEU A 48 4.16 1.40 -4.71
CA LEU A 48 4.55 -0.01 -4.56
C LEU A 48 4.86 -0.69 -5.91
N ARG A 49 4.16 -0.29 -6.97
CA ARG A 49 4.42 -0.69 -8.36
C ARG A 49 5.61 0.06 -8.99
N GLY A 50 6.22 1.01 -8.30
CA GLY A 50 7.34 1.82 -8.81
C GLY A 50 6.98 2.65 -10.03
N GLU A 51 5.70 3.00 -10.20
CA GLU A 51 5.21 3.86 -11.30
C GLU A 51 5.50 5.34 -11.00
N ILE A 52 5.69 5.68 -9.73
CA ILE A 52 6.09 7.01 -9.25
C ILE A 52 7.27 6.88 -8.29
N SER A 53 8.10 7.93 -8.22
CA SER A 53 9.18 8.03 -7.24
C SER A 53 8.63 8.30 -5.83
N ASP A 54 9.47 8.09 -4.82
CA ASP A 54 9.12 8.41 -3.42
C ASP A 54 8.88 9.91 -3.22
N GLU A 55 9.63 10.77 -3.92
CA GLU A 55 9.43 12.22 -3.91
C GLU A 55 8.05 12.60 -4.46
N GLU A 56 7.65 12.01 -5.59
CA GLU A 56 6.35 12.26 -6.21
C GLU A 56 5.20 11.69 -5.36
N PHE A 57 5.40 10.52 -4.75
CA PHE A 57 4.48 9.95 -3.79
C PHE A 57 4.25 10.91 -2.62
N PHE A 58 5.33 11.42 -2.00
CA PHE A 58 5.24 12.33 -0.86
C PHE A 58 4.53 13.64 -1.23
N ARG A 59 4.86 14.22 -2.40
CA ARG A 59 4.20 15.44 -2.90
C ARG A 59 2.70 15.23 -3.05
N ARG A 60 2.27 14.16 -3.72
CA ARG A 60 0.85 13.85 -3.94
C ARG A 60 0.12 13.51 -2.63
N ALA A 61 0.77 12.80 -1.70
CA ALA A 61 0.20 12.51 -0.39
C ALA A 61 -0.08 13.81 0.39
N CYS A 62 0.86 14.76 0.38
CA CYS A 62 0.66 16.09 0.97
C CYS A 62 -0.51 16.85 0.34
N GLU A 63 -0.66 16.77 -0.99
CA GLU A 63 -1.78 17.41 -1.69
C GLU A 63 -3.13 16.80 -1.34
N ILE A 64 -3.20 15.48 -1.16
CA ILE A 64 -4.42 14.79 -0.73
C ILE A 64 -4.78 15.21 0.70
N ALA A 65 -3.80 15.25 1.61
CA ALA A 65 -4.02 15.65 3.00
C ALA A 65 -4.53 17.10 3.12
N LYS A 66 -4.02 18.02 2.29
CA LYS A 66 -4.50 19.43 2.27
C LYS A 66 -5.92 19.61 1.76
N LYS A 67 -6.44 18.66 0.97
CA LYS A 67 -7.77 18.72 0.36
C LYS A 67 -8.81 17.87 1.11
N SER A 68 -8.43 17.24 2.22
CA SER A 68 -9.20 16.18 2.89
C SER A 68 -9.97 16.61 4.11
#